data_AF-A0AA43KVM4-F1
#
_entry.id   AF-A0AA43KVM4-F1
#
_cell.length_a   1.000
_cell.length_b   1.000
_cell.length_c   1.000
_cell.angle_alpha   90.00
_cell.angle_beta   90.00
_cell.angle_gamma   90.00
#
_symmetry.space_group_name_H-M   'P 1'
#
loop_
_entity.id
_entity.type
_entity.pdbx_description
1 polymer ?
#
loop_
_entity_poly.entity_id
_entity_poly.type
_entity_poly.pdbx_seq_one_letter_code
_entity_poly.pdbx_strand_id
1 'polypeptide(L)' 'MAKTTIIQKTEIPEFLPHGWKKEVASLLGIHINTVTNSLKKGKGHTYERIKLVAINKWGLSAKSGDDAGKL' A
#
# COMPACT_ATOMS: atom_id res chain seq x y z
N MET A 1 -24.37 -18.49 9.91
CA MET A 1 -23.92 -17.52 8.89
C MET A 1 -22.40 -17.57 8.86
N ALA A 2 -21.80 -17.97 7.73
CA ALA A 2 -20.35 -18.01 7.61
C ALA A 2 -19.82 -16.58 7.61
N LYS A 3 -19.00 -16.23 8.60
CA LYS A 3 -18.35 -14.92 8.70
C LYS A 3 -17.19 -14.93 7.70
N THR A 4 -17.41 -14.39 6.51
CA THR A 4 -16.33 -14.21 5.52
C THR A 4 -15.36 -13.19 6.09
N THR A 5 -14.26 -13.65 6.66
CA THR A 5 -13.14 -12.81 7.04
C THR A 5 -12.50 -12.28 5.77
N ILE A 6 -12.80 -11.03 5.42
CA ILE A 6 -12.07 -10.32 4.36
C ILE A 6 -10.65 -10.14 4.90
N ILE A 7 -9.74 -11.01 4.46
CA ILE A 7 -8.31 -10.89 4.72
C ILE A 7 -7.88 -9.63 3.98
N GLN A 8 -7.79 -8.51 4.69
CA GLN A 8 -7.21 -7.29 4.14
C GLN A 8 -5.77 -7.64 3.74
N LYS A 9 -5.48 -7.68 2.43
CA LYS A 9 -4.14 -7.97 1.94
C LYS A 9 -3.17 -6.95 2.55
N THR A 10 -2.33 -7.40 3.48
CA THR A 10 -1.34 -6.58 4.20
C THR A 10 -0.05 -6.37 3.39
N GLU A 11 -0.10 -6.69 2.10
CA GLU A 11 1.05 -6.78 1.19
C GLU A 11 0.99 -5.68 0.13
N ILE A 12 2.15 -5.42 -0.47
CA ILE A 12 2.23 -4.49 -1.60
C ILE A 12 1.38 -5.05 -2.74
N PRO A 13 0.55 -4.22 -3.41
CA PRO A 13 -0.19 -4.65 -4.59
C PRO A 13 0.73 -5.27 -5.64
N GLU A 14 0.30 -6.38 -6.24
CA GLU A 14 1.08 -7.11 -7.25
C GLU A 14 1.28 -6.28 -8.52
N PHE A 15 0.27 -5.48 -8.89
CA PHE A 15 0.30 -4.61 -10.06
C PHE A 15 0.51 -3.17 -9.63
N LEU A 16 1.66 -2.61 -10.00
CA LEU A 16 2.01 -1.21 -9.77
C LEU A 16 2.47 -0.58 -11.08
N PRO A 17 2.13 0.68 -11.35
CA PRO A 17 2.50 1.34 -12.61
C PRO A 17 4.01 1.56 -12.70
N HIS A 18 4.51 1.72 -13.93
CA HIS A 18 5.91 2.07 -14.15
C HIS A 18 6.28 3.35 -13.39
N GLY A 19 7.42 3.34 -12.70
CA GLY A 19 7.89 4.52 -11.95
C GLY A 19 7.25 4.73 -10.57
N TRP A 20 6.35 3.85 -10.09
CA TRP A 20 5.67 4.00 -8.80
C TRP A 20 6.62 4.26 -7.62
N LYS A 21 7.81 3.65 -7.62
CA LYS A 21 8.82 3.85 -6.56
C LYS A 21 9.28 5.30 -6.46
N LYS A 22 9.39 5.99 -7.60
CA LYS A 22 9.76 7.41 -7.67
C LYS A 22 8.64 8.27 -7.09
N GLU A 23 7.40 7.94 -7.38
CA GLU A 23 6.23 8.64 -6.86
C GLU A 23 6.06 8.45 -5.35
N VAL A 24 6.22 7.22 -4.85
CA VAL A 24 6.24 6.94 -3.40
C VAL A 24 7.39 7.67 -2.71
N ALA A 25 8.57 7.70 -3.32
CA ALA A 25 9.72 8.43 -2.81
C ALA A 25 9.40 9.93 -2.64
N SER A 26 8.81 10.56 -3.67
CA SER A 26 8.36 11.95 -3.61
C SER A 26 7.30 12.19 -2.54
N LEU A 27 6.29 11.31 -2.43
CA LEU A 27 5.21 11.45 -1.44
C LEU A 27 5.69 11.31 0.00
N LEU A 28 6.65 10.42 0.26
CA LEU A 28 7.20 10.18 1.58
C LEU A 28 8.37 11.12 1.92
N GLY A 29 8.83 11.94 0.98
CA GLY A 29 9.99 12.82 1.17
C GLY A 29 11.31 12.06 1.38
N ILE A 30 11.46 10.88 0.77
CA ILE A 30 12.65 10.03 0.93
C ILE A 30 13.31 9.75 -0.42
N HIS A 31 14.59 9.38 -0.40
CA HIS A 31 15.29 9.00 -1.62
C HIS A 31 14.78 7.66 -2.21
N ILE A 32 14.78 7.52 -3.54
CA ILE A 32 14.32 6.29 -4.22
C ILE A 32 15.15 5.05 -3.84
N ASN A 33 16.44 5.23 -3.50
CA ASN A 33 17.27 4.13 -2.98
C ASN A 33 16.79 3.67 -1.61
N THR A 34 16.27 4.57 -0.77
CA THR A 34 15.66 4.21 0.52
C THR A 34 14.41 3.36 0.31
N VAL A 35 13.59 3.70 -0.69
CA VAL A 35 12.45 2.86 -1.10
C VAL A 35 12.94 1.47 -1.53
N THR A 36 13.89 1.41 -2.46
CA THR A 36 14.45 0.15 -2.97
C THR A 36 15.06 -0.71 -1.86
N ASN A 37 15.84 -0.13 -0.97
CA ASN A 37 16.46 -0.84 0.15
C ASN A 37 15.42 -1.32 1.17
N SER A 38 14.39 -0.53 1.45
CA SER A 38 13.29 -0.92 2.34
C SER A 38 12.49 -2.09 1.75
N LEU A 39 12.24 -2.06 0.44
CA LEU A 39 11.60 -3.16 -0.28
C LEU A 39 12.43 -4.44 -0.24
N LYS A 40 13.75 -4.34 -0.46
CA LYS A 40 14.67 -5.49 -0.35
C LYS A 40 14.69 -6.09 1.06
N LYS A 41 14.58 -5.26 2.10
CA LYS A 41 14.50 -5.71 3.50
C LYS A 41 13.17 -6.37 3.83
N GLY A 42 12.08 -5.95 3.17
CA GLY A 42 10.74 -6.50 3.38
C GLY A 42 10.13 -6.21 4.77
N LYS A 43 10.75 -5.36 5.58
CA LYS A 43 10.32 -5.06 6.96
C LYS A 43 10.79 -3.70 7.45
N GLY A 44 10.19 -3.25 8.55
CA GLY A 44 10.53 -2.01 9.24
C GLY A 44 9.61 -0.84 8.87
N HIS A 45 9.70 0.23 9.67
CA HIS A 45 8.77 1.36 9.60
C HIS A 45 8.66 1.99 8.20
N THR A 46 9.78 2.19 7.52
CA THR A 46 9.79 2.74 6.16
C THR A 46 9.10 1.82 5.15
N TYR A 47 9.28 0.51 5.28
CA TYR A 47 8.61 -0.47 4.43
C TYR A 47 7.10 -0.44 4.63
N GLU A 48 6.62 -0.33 5.88
CA GLU A 48 5.19 -0.22 6.17
C GLU A 48 4.58 1.07 5.62
N ARG A 49 5.29 2.19 5.71
CA ARG A 49 4.85 3.45 5.08
C ARG A 49 4.76 3.33 3.55
N ILE A 50 5.73 2.67 2.92
CA ILE A 50 5.70 2.39 1.48
C ILE A 50 4.49 1.52 1.11
N LYS A 51 4.23 0.45 1.89
CA LYS A 51 3.04 -0.40 1.72
C LYS A 51 1.76 0.40 1.77
N LEU A 52 1.59 1.23 2.80
CA LEU A 52 0.38 2.03 2.99
C LEU A 52 0.12 2.96 1.80
N VAL A 53 1.16 3.65 1.31
CA VAL A 53 1.03 4.51 0.13
C VAL A 53 0.66 3.69 -1.11
N ALA A 54 1.32 2.55 -1.31
CA ALA A 54 1.09 1.71 -2.47
C ALA A 54 -0.35 1.14 -2.49
N ILE A 55 -0.83 0.67 -1.34
CA ILE A 55 -2.20 0.15 -1.16
C ILE A 55 -3.22 1.26 -1.37
N ASN A 56 -3.05 2.42 -0.74
CA ASN A 56 -4.04 3.50 -0.84
C ASN A 56 -4.16 4.06 -2.26
N LYS A 57 -3.09 4.01 -3.04
CA LYS A 57 -3.03 4.64 -4.36
C LYS A 57 -3.31 3.69 -5.51
N TRP A 58 -2.83 2.45 -5.42
CA TRP A 58 -2.91 1.46 -6.48
C TRP A 58 -3.42 0.10 -6.02
N GLY A 59 -3.64 -0.09 -4.72
CA GLY A 59 -4.46 -1.19 -4.26
C GLY A 59 -5.80 -1.05 -4.94
N LEU A 60 -6.12 -1.99 -5.84
CA LEU A 60 -7.44 -2.11 -6.41
C LEU A 60 -8.39 -2.11 -5.22
N SER A 61 -9.20 -1.06 -5.10
CA SER A 61 -10.23 -1.06 -4.07
C SER A 61 -11.10 -2.27 -4.40
N ALA A 62 -11.00 -3.32 -3.60
CA ALA A 62 -12.17 -4.12 -3.34
C ALA A 62 -13.15 -3.15 -2.69
N LYS A 63 -13.92 -2.42 -3.50
CA LYS A 63 -15.23 -1.96 -3.09
C LYS A 63 -16.04 -3.23 -2.82
N SER A 64 -15.86 -3.82 -1.65
CA SER A 64 -17.03 -4.28 -0.91
C SER A 64 -17.46 -3.06 -0.13
N GLY A 65 -18.61 -2.51 -0.53
CA GLY A 65 -19.17 -1.36 0.15
C GLY A 65 -19.50 -1.72 1.58
N ASP A 66 -19.10 -0.87 2.51
CA ASP A 66 -19.73 -0.69 3.79
C ASP A 66 -19.42 0.74 4.25
N ASP A 67 -20.45 1.57 4.12
CA ASP A 67 -20.86 2.58 5.10
C ASP A 67 -19.76 3.43 5.76
N ALA A 68 -19.45 4.56 5.12
CA ALA A 68 -18.88 5.72 5.80
C ALA A 68 -19.93 6.83 5.86
N GLY A 69 -20.77 6.73 6.89
CA GLY A 69 -21.39 7.82 7.63
C GLY A 69 -21.53 9.16 6.93
N LYS A 70 -22.73 9.40 6.39
CA LYS A 70 -23.34 10.73 6.37
C LYS A 70 -24.51 10.70 7.34
N LEU A 71 -24.28 11.27 8.53
CA LEU A 71 -25.35 11.88 9.33
C LEU A 71 -25.74 13.21 8.69
#